data_AF-A0A967TM80-F1
#
_entry.id   AF-A0A967TM80-F1
#
_cell.length_a   1.000
_cell.length_b   1.000
_cell.length_c   1.000
_cell.angle_alpha   90.00
_cell.angle_beta   90.00
_cell.angle_gamma   90.00
#
_symmetry.space_group_name_H-M   'P 1'
#
loop_
_entity.id
_entity.type
_entity.pdbx_description
1 polymer ?
#
loop_
_entity_poly.entity_id
_entity_poly.type
_entity_poly.pdbx_seq_one_letter_code
_entity_poly.pdbx_strand_id
1 'polypeptide(L)'
;MNRAVLLFPALALAPLAAPATAGAQAGRTAQGPVDQGRETFETLCTPCHTIGEGTRLGPDLQGVTERRDRRWIVRFVQHSQDVIASGDTVANRLFREYDRLVMPDQPLTEREVGAVLAYIREAGSSAAAIPSPSDRTGAPAPGEITDEQVRRGRALFQGTARLANGGPGCNSCHDVEHASVVGGGTLARDLTSAHTRLGGRPGVRAIVGNPP
;
A
#
# COMPACT_ATOMS: atom_id res chain seq x y z
N MET A 1 68.46 44.02 -3.42
CA MET A 1 67.91 42.91 -4.23
C MET A 1 66.39 43.09 -4.30
N ASN A 2 65.92 43.64 -5.42
CA ASN A 2 64.54 44.06 -5.66
C ASN A 2 63.59 42.84 -5.72
N ARG A 3 62.50 42.85 -4.94
CA ARG A 3 61.35 41.98 -5.20
C ARG A 3 60.24 42.83 -5.83
N ALA A 4 60.05 42.60 -7.12
CA ALA A 4 59.03 43.22 -7.96
C ALA A 4 57.62 42.78 -7.52
N VAL A 5 56.75 43.77 -7.35
CA VAL A 5 55.31 43.58 -7.15
C VAL A 5 54.69 43.29 -8.52
N LEU A 6 54.22 42.07 -8.74
CA LEU A 6 53.46 41.70 -9.94
C LEU A 6 51.97 41.91 -9.68
N LEU A 7 51.45 43.00 -10.23
CA LEU A 7 50.02 43.29 -10.38
C LEU A 7 49.44 42.35 -11.46
N PHE A 8 48.59 41.41 -11.05
CA PHE A 8 47.77 40.63 -11.97
C PHE A 8 46.50 41.42 -12.32
N PRO A 9 46.17 41.64 -13.61
CA PRO A 9 44.95 42.32 -14.00
C PRO A 9 43.76 41.36 -13.84
N ALA A 10 42.72 41.80 -13.14
CA ALA A 10 41.46 41.09 -13.02
C ALA A 10 40.72 41.09 -14.37
N LEU A 11 40.74 39.95 -15.06
CA LEU A 11 39.85 39.69 -16.19
C LEU A 11 38.44 39.40 -15.64
N ALA A 12 37.54 40.38 -15.78
CA ALA A 12 36.12 40.20 -15.51
C ALA A 12 35.47 39.44 -16.67
N LEU A 13 35.16 38.16 -16.47
CA LEU A 13 34.25 37.40 -17.34
C LEU A 13 32.81 37.82 -17.02
N ALA A 14 32.15 38.49 -17.97
CA ALA A 14 30.71 38.67 -17.93
C ALA A 14 29.99 37.37 -18.33
N PRO A 15 28.94 36.92 -17.62
CA PRO A 15 28.19 35.73 -18.00
C PRO A 15 27.26 36.04 -19.18
N LEU A 16 27.36 35.23 -20.23
CA LEU A 16 26.41 35.17 -21.32
C LEU A 16 25.07 34.63 -20.78
N ALA A 17 24.04 35.46 -20.73
CA ALA A 17 22.68 35.04 -20.40
C ALA A 17 22.09 34.24 -21.58
N ALA A 18 21.85 32.95 -21.36
CA ALA A 18 21.09 32.12 -22.30
C ALA A 18 19.59 32.46 -22.20
N PRO A 19 18.83 32.49 -23.31
CA PRO A 19 17.39 32.68 -23.26
C PRO A 19 16.73 31.44 -22.64
N ALA A 20 15.97 31.65 -21.58
CA ALA A 20 15.08 30.65 -21.00
C ALA A 20 13.96 30.35 -22.01
N THR A 21 14.08 29.22 -22.72
CA THR A 21 12.96 28.64 -23.44
C THR A 21 11.96 28.12 -22.42
N ALA A 22 10.85 28.85 -22.28
CA ALA A 22 9.68 28.41 -21.54
C ALA A 22 9.24 27.05 -22.07
N GLY A 23 9.20 26.06 -21.17
CA GLY A 23 8.91 24.67 -21.49
C GLY A 23 7.49 24.49 -21.99
N ALA A 24 7.36 23.81 -23.13
CA ALA A 24 6.15 23.09 -23.48
C ALA A 24 6.26 21.66 -22.93
N GLN A 25 5.79 21.44 -21.71
CA GLN A 25 5.48 20.09 -21.24
C GLN A 25 4.17 19.66 -21.89
N ALA A 26 4.26 19.17 -23.13
CA ALA A 26 3.23 18.34 -23.72
C ALA A 26 3.22 16.99 -23.00
N GLY A 27 2.06 16.57 -22.50
CA GLY A 27 1.85 15.17 -22.08
C GLY A 27 1.38 14.95 -20.65
N ARG A 28 0.29 15.59 -20.23
CA ARG A 28 -0.68 14.97 -19.33
C ARG A 28 -2.05 15.22 -19.94
N THR A 29 -2.59 14.22 -20.63
CA THR A 29 -4.03 14.18 -20.89
C THR A 29 -4.73 14.44 -19.57
N ALA A 30 -5.60 15.45 -19.50
CA ALA A 30 -6.31 15.79 -18.29
C ALA A 30 -7.25 14.63 -17.92
N GLN A 31 -6.74 13.65 -17.19
CA GLN A 31 -7.52 12.60 -16.55
C GLN A 31 -8.53 13.28 -15.62
N GLY A 32 -9.81 12.92 -15.75
CA GLY A 32 -10.86 13.49 -14.92
C GLY A 32 -10.61 13.16 -13.45
N PRO A 33 -11.25 13.87 -12.51
CA PRO A 33 -11.12 13.59 -11.08
C PRO A 33 -11.39 12.11 -10.71
N VAL A 34 -12.30 11.44 -11.42
CA VAL A 34 -12.59 10.01 -11.21
C VAL A 34 -11.42 9.12 -11.65
N ASP A 35 -10.79 9.40 -12.80
CA ASP A 35 -9.64 8.63 -13.28
C ASP A 35 -8.44 8.74 -12.32
N GLN A 36 -8.18 9.95 -11.80
CA GLN A 36 -7.15 10.17 -10.77
C GLN A 36 -7.49 9.42 -9.47
N GLY A 37 -8.77 9.42 -9.10
CA GLY A 37 -9.28 8.66 -7.96
C GLY A 37 -9.10 7.15 -8.12
N ARG A 38 -9.32 6.63 -9.34
CA ARG A 38 -9.09 5.23 -9.69
C ARG A 38 -7.63 4.83 -9.55
N GLU A 39 -6.71 5.59 -10.16
CA GLU A 39 -5.27 5.32 -10.08
C GLU A 39 -4.77 5.32 -8.62
N THR A 40 -5.23 6.31 -7.84
CA THR A 40 -4.92 6.40 -6.41
C THR A 40 -5.47 5.20 -5.64
N PHE A 41 -6.72 4.79 -5.93
CA PHE A 41 -7.34 3.64 -5.29
C PHE A 41 -6.61 2.34 -5.62
N GLU A 42 -6.30 2.11 -6.90
CA GLU A 42 -5.57 0.95 -7.39
C GLU A 42 -4.20 0.83 -6.71
N THR A 43 -3.51 1.95 -6.50
CA THR A 43 -2.17 1.99 -5.92
C THR A 43 -2.18 1.84 -4.39
N LEU A 44 -3.05 2.58 -3.69
CA LEU A 44 -2.96 2.74 -2.24
C LEU A 44 -4.03 1.94 -1.47
N CYS A 45 -5.20 1.71 -2.08
CA CYS A 45 -6.36 1.18 -1.36
C CYS A 45 -6.61 -0.30 -1.64
N THR A 46 -6.42 -0.76 -2.89
CA THR A 46 -6.66 -2.17 -3.26
C THR A 46 -5.86 -3.22 -2.48
N PRO A 47 -4.65 -2.93 -1.93
CA PRO A 47 -3.97 -3.91 -1.09
C PRO A 47 -4.85 -4.34 0.09
N CYS A 48 -5.60 -3.41 0.69
CA CYS A 48 -6.35 -3.67 1.91
C CYS A 48 -7.86 -3.74 1.71
N HIS A 49 -8.38 -2.98 0.74
CA HIS A 49 -9.81 -2.75 0.53
C HIS A 49 -10.29 -3.31 -0.80
N THR A 50 -11.61 -3.46 -0.86
CA THR A 50 -12.41 -3.99 -1.96
C THR A 50 -13.62 -3.09 -2.17
N ILE A 51 -14.30 -3.25 -3.30
CA ILE A 51 -15.56 -2.57 -3.61
C ILE A 51 -16.53 -3.65 -4.12
N GLY A 52 -17.47 -4.06 -3.26
CA GLY A 52 -18.51 -5.04 -3.58
C GLY A 52 -18.06 -6.50 -3.60
N GLU A 53 -16.81 -6.78 -3.22
CA GLU A 53 -16.26 -8.14 -3.16
C GLU A 53 -16.25 -8.71 -1.73
N GLY A 54 -16.64 -7.90 -0.75
CA GLY A 54 -16.64 -8.28 0.66
C GLY A 54 -15.29 -7.99 1.33
N THR A 55 -15.15 -8.35 2.59
CA THR A 55 -14.00 -7.95 3.43
C THR A 55 -12.68 -8.59 2.97
N ARG A 56 -11.57 -7.83 3.03
CA ARG A 56 -10.18 -8.32 2.86
C ARG A 56 -9.39 -8.06 4.15
N LEU A 57 -8.41 -7.15 4.14
CA LEU A 57 -7.66 -6.72 5.33
C LEU A 57 -8.41 -5.60 6.04
N GLY A 58 -9.02 -4.72 5.25
CA GLY A 58 -9.96 -3.71 5.71
C GLY A 58 -11.39 -4.02 5.25
N PRO A 59 -12.36 -3.20 5.69
CA PRO A 59 -13.75 -3.29 5.26
C PRO A 59 -13.91 -3.04 3.76
N ASP A 60 -14.95 -3.65 3.19
CA ASP A 60 -15.42 -3.32 1.85
C ASP A 60 -15.95 -1.87 1.80
N LEU A 61 -15.59 -1.15 0.76
CA LEU A 61 -15.87 0.27 0.59
C LEU A 61 -17.08 0.56 -0.31
N GLN A 62 -17.73 -0.45 -0.89
CA GLN A 62 -19.00 -0.25 -1.59
C GLN A 62 -19.98 0.39 -0.63
N GLY A 63 -20.61 1.50 -1.01
CA GLY A 63 -21.57 2.21 -0.18
C GLY A 63 -20.97 3.06 0.95
N VAL A 64 -19.65 3.27 0.99
CA VAL A 64 -19.00 3.98 2.11
C VAL A 64 -19.42 5.46 2.19
N THR A 65 -19.70 6.08 1.04
CA THR A 65 -20.12 7.49 0.93
C THR A 65 -21.54 7.73 1.43
N GLU A 66 -22.36 6.68 1.50
CA GLU A 66 -23.71 6.69 2.04
C GLU A 66 -23.69 6.36 3.54
N ARG A 67 -22.78 5.47 3.95
CA ARG A 67 -22.63 5.05 5.35
C ARG A 67 -21.97 6.09 6.25
N ARG A 68 -21.15 6.99 5.71
CA ARG A 68 -20.30 7.89 6.50
C ARG A 68 -20.17 9.28 5.91
N ASP A 69 -20.09 10.25 6.80
CA ASP A 69 -19.83 11.64 6.46
C ASP A 69 -18.47 11.82 5.77
N ARG A 70 -18.44 12.64 4.70
CA ARG A 70 -17.22 12.88 3.91
C ARG A 70 -16.09 13.45 4.76
N ARG A 71 -16.38 14.37 5.69
CA ARG A 71 -15.36 14.98 6.55
C ARG A 71 -14.78 13.95 7.53
N TRP A 72 -15.60 13.02 8.01
CA TRP A 72 -15.10 11.89 8.81
C TRP A 72 -14.15 11.01 7.99
N ILE A 73 -14.54 10.63 6.76
CA ILE A 73 -13.72 9.77 5.91
C ILE A 73 -12.37 10.44 5.60
N VAL A 74 -12.36 11.72 5.24
CA VAL A 74 -11.13 12.48 4.98
C VAL A 74 -10.20 12.45 6.19
N ARG A 75 -10.71 12.75 7.39
CA ARG A 75 -9.91 12.67 8.62
C ARG A 75 -9.39 11.27 8.89
N PHE A 76 -10.21 10.24 8.70
CA PHE A 76 -9.80 8.86 8.95
C PHE A 76 -8.73 8.39 7.95
N VAL A 77 -8.83 8.78 6.68
CA VAL A 77 -7.84 8.43 5.65
C VAL A 77 -6.50 9.14 5.91
N GLN A 78 -6.52 10.37 6.39
CA GLN A 78 -5.31 11.18 6.62
C GLN A 78 -4.67 10.95 8.01
N HIS A 79 -5.48 10.64 9.02
CA HIS A 79 -5.11 10.62 10.44
C HIS A 79 -5.87 9.52 11.21
N SER A 80 -5.82 8.28 10.72
CA SER A 80 -6.63 7.16 11.25
C SER A 80 -6.33 6.88 12.72
N GLN A 81 -5.05 6.96 13.11
CA GLN A 81 -4.60 6.68 14.47
C GLN A 81 -5.08 7.75 15.45
N ASP A 82 -5.05 9.03 15.03
CA ASP A 82 -5.56 10.13 15.84
C ASP A 82 -7.07 10.03 16.03
N VAL A 83 -7.81 9.63 14.99
CA VAL A 83 -9.26 9.41 15.11
C VAL A 83 -9.55 8.26 16.08
N ILE A 84 -8.79 7.15 16.03
CA ILE A 84 -8.91 6.05 16.99
C ILE A 84 -8.59 6.54 18.42
N ALA A 85 -7.46 7.24 18.58
CA ALA A 85 -6.98 7.75 19.87
C ALA A 85 -7.93 8.79 20.49
N SER A 86 -8.65 9.55 19.67
CA SER A 86 -9.65 10.52 20.13
C SER A 86 -10.87 9.90 20.82
N GLY A 87 -11.01 8.57 20.77
CA GLY A 87 -12.15 7.85 21.34
C GLY A 87 -13.35 7.77 20.40
N ASP A 88 -13.20 8.08 19.11
CA ASP A 88 -14.28 7.93 18.11
C ASP A 88 -14.83 6.50 18.15
N THR A 89 -16.13 6.38 18.41
CA THR A 89 -16.78 5.09 18.69
C THR A 89 -16.80 4.18 17.46
N VAL A 90 -16.89 4.76 16.27
CA VAL A 90 -16.92 4.02 15.00
C VAL A 90 -15.52 3.53 14.67
N ALA A 91 -14.52 4.40 14.74
CA ALA A 91 -13.12 4.06 14.52
C ALA A 91 -12.65 2.98 15.50
N ASN A 92 -12.96 3.13 16.79
CA ASN A 92 -12.60 2.13 17.80
C ASN A 92 -13.33 0.79 17.61
N ARG A 93 -14.60 0.81 17.15
CA ARG A 93 -15.31 -0.42 16.80
C ARG A 93 -14.65 -1.13 15.63
N LEU A 94 -14.40 -0.41 14.53
CA LEU A 94 -13.70 -0.96 13.37
C LEU A 94 -12.33 -1.50 13.76
N PHE A 95 -11.55 -0.74 14.54
CA PHE A 95 -10.23 -1.17 14.98
C PHE A 95 -10.28 -2.50 15.74
N ARG A 96 -11.29 -2.72 16.59
CA ARG A 96 -11.48 -4.02 17.26
C ARG A 96 -11.97 -5.12 16.32
N GLU A 97 -12.90 -4.80 15.42
CA GLU A 97 -13.47 -5.74 14.45
C GLU A 97 -12.42 -6.28 13.47
N TYR A 98 -11.43 -5.45 13.13
CA TYR A 98 -10.33 -5.80 12.21
C TYR A 98 -9.02 -6.13 12.97
N ASP A 99 -9.13 -6.83 14.11
CA ASP A 99 -8.01 -7.40 14.88
C ASP A 99 -6.90 -6.41 15.28
N ARG A 100 -7.31 -5.15 15.50
CA ARG A 100 -6.43 -4.02 15.81
C ARG A 100 -5.39 -3.76 14.72
N LEU A 101 -5.71 -4.09 13.48
CA LEU A 101 -4.93 -3.68 12.32
C LEU A 101 -5.16 -2.18 12.09
N VAL A 102 -4.07 -1.42 12.14
CA VAL A 102 -4.11 0.02 11.89
C VAL A 102 -4.20 0.24 10.37
N MET A 103 -5.15 1.06 9.92
CA MET A 103 -5.11 1.62 8.58
C MET A 103 -4.04 2.72 8.58
N PRO A 104 -2.94 2.60 7.83
CA PRO A 104 -1.89 3.62 7.80
C PRO A 104 -2.42 4.95 7.29
N ASP A 105 -1.87 6.05 7.81
CA ASP A 105 -2.18 7.39 7.34
C ASP A 105 -1.74 7.55 5.88
N GLN A 106 -2.67 7.98 5.03
CA GLN A 106 -2.42 8.16 3.61
C GLN A 106 -1.99 9.60 3.33
N PRO A 107 -0.89 9.83 2.58
CA PRO A 107 -0.37 11.16 2.29
C PRO A 107 -1.17 11.83 1.15
N LEU A 108 -2.50 11.90 1.31
CA LEU A 108 -3.43 12.46 0.34
C LEU A 108 -4.01 13.77 0.84
N THR A 109 -4.21 14.73 -0.05
CA THR A 109 -4.99 15.94 0.20
C THR A 109 -6.49 15.64 0.26
N GLU A 110 -7.29 16.54 0.84
CA GLU A 110 -8.76 16.37 0.83
C GLU A 110 -9.32 16.26 -0.60
N ARG A 111 -8.71 16.94 -1.57
CA ARG A 111 -9.10 16.88 -2.98
C ARG A 111 -8.85 15.49 -3.56
N GLU A 112 -7.70 14.88 -3.28
CA GLU A 112 -7.36 13.53 -3.72
C GLU A 112 -8.24 12.48 -3.05
N VAL A 113 -8.52 12.62 -1.75
CA VAL A 113 -9.51 11.76 -1.06
C VAL A 113 -10.89 11.92 -1.71
N GLY A 114 -11.28 13.15 -2.07
CA GLY A 114 -12.52 13.42 -2.80
C GLY A 114 -12.58 12.71 -4.15
N ALA A 115 -11.49 12.70 -4.91
CA ALA A 115 -11.36 11.97 -6.16
C ALA A 115 -11.52 10.45 -5.96
N VAL A 116 -10.85 9.88 -4.95
CA VAL A 116 -10.98 8.45 -4.59
C VAL A 116 -12.43 8.10 -4.21
N LEU A 117 -13.11 8.95 -3.42
CA LEU A 117 -14.50 8.71 -3.04
C LEU A 117 -15.47 8.81 -4.22
N ALA A 118 -15.19 9.71 -5.18
CA ALA A 118 -15.98 9.78 -6.42
C ALA A 118 -15.85 8.48 -7.22
N TYR A 119 -14.64 7.96 -7.35
CA TYR A 119 -14.39 6.67 -7.98
C TYR A 119 -15.08 5.51 -7.25
N ILE A 120 -14.95 5.42 -5.92
CA ILE A 120 -15.59 4.35 -5.12
C ILE A 120 -17.11 4.34 -5.32
N ARG A 121 -17.74 5.52 -5.36
CA ARG A 121 -19.18 5.63 -5.59
C ARG A 121 -19.58 5.13 -6.98
N GLU A 122 -18.80 5.47 -8.01
CA GLU A 122 -19.05 5.04 -9.38
C GLU A 122 -18.86 3.51 -9.53
N ALA A 123 -17.73 2.99 -9.04
CA ALA A 123 -17.42 1.56 -9.04
C ALA A 123 -18.34 0.73 -8.13
N GLY A 124 -18.92 1.32 -7.08
CA GLY A 124 -19.87 0.65 -6.20
C GLY A 124 -21.31 0.65 -6.72
N SER A 125 -21.65 1.59 -7.59
CA SER A 125 -22.99 1.72 -8.21
C SER A 125 -23.10 0.95 -9.52
N SER A 126 -21.98 0.84 -10.24
CA SER A 126 -21.86 0.02 -11.43
C SER A 126 -21.16 -1.26 -11.02
N ALA A 127 -21.78 -2.43 -11.18
CA ALA A 127 -21.06 -3.71 -11.14
C ALA A 127 -20.11 -3.86 -12.36
N ALA A 128 -19.42 -2.79 -12.75
CA ALA A 128 -18.36 -2.77 -13.73
C ALA A 128 -17.10 -3.28 -13.05
N ALA A 129 -16.79 -4.54 -13.36
CA ALA A 129 -15.62 -5.27 -12.90
C ALA A 129 -14.36 -4.40 -12.99
N ILE A 130 -13.78 -4.09 -11.83
CA ILE A 130 -12.37 -3.71 -11.77
C ILE A 130 -11.59 -4.97 -12.19
N PRO A 131 -10.66 -4.89 -13.16
CA PRO A 131 -9.83 -6.03 -13.50
C PRO A 131 -9.08 -6.48 -12.23
N SER A 132 -9.40 -7.69 -11.80
CA SER A 132 -8.74 -8.33 -10.67
C SER A 132 -7.23 -8.44 -10.97
N PRO A 133 -6.32 -8.31 -9.99
CA PRO A 133 -4.87 -8.47 -10.15
C PRO A 133 -4.40 -9.86 -10.64
N SER A 134 -5.30 -10.67 -11.19
CA SER A 134 -5.11 -11.97 -11.81
C SER A 134 -4.45 -11.90 -13.19
N ASP A 135 -4.30 -10.72 -13.79
CA ASP A 135 -3.65 -10.56 -15.11
C ASP A 135 -2.10 -10.48 -15.05
N ARG A 136 -1.48 -10.73 -13.89
CA ARG A 136 -0.04 -11.03 -13.86
C ARG A 136 0.18 -12.51 -14.11
N THR A 137 0.49 -12.81 -15.37
CA THR A 137 0.91 -14.10 -15.91
C THR A 137 1.90 -14.84 -14.99
N GLY A 138 1.52 -16.07 -14.60
CA GLY A 138 2.41 -17.05 -13.96
C GLY A 138 1.90 -17.70 -12.67
N ALA A 139 0.77 -17.26 -12.10
CA ALA A 139 0.17 -17.95 -10.96
C ALA A 139 -0.80 -19.06 -11.43
N PRO A 140 -0.69 -20.30 -10.94
CA PRO A 140 -1.67 -21.35 -11.26
C PRO A 140 -3.08 -20.95 -10.78
N ALA A 141 -4.08 -21.37 -11.55
CA ALA A 141 -5.51 -21.12 -11.35
C ALA A 141 -6.00 -21.42 -9.91
N PRO A 142 -7.11 -20.81 -9.44
CA PRO A 142 -7.63 -21.05 -8.11
C PRO A 142 -8.23 -22.46 -8.01
N GLY A 143 -7.54 -23.34 -7.29
CA GLY A 143 -8.08 -24.65 -6.92
C GLY A 143 -6.98 -25.54 -6.35
N GLU A 144 -7.02 -25.72 -5.04
CA GLU A 144 -6.14 -26.57 -4.22
C GLU A 144 -4.66 -26.17 -4.11
N ILE A 145 -4.21 -26.00 -2.87
CA ILE A 145 -2.79 -25.88 -2.55
C ILE A 145 -2.21 -27.29 -2.59
N THR A 146 -1.24 -27.54 -3.47
CA THR A 146 -0.61 -28.86 -3.58
C THR A 146 0.40 -29.08 -2.45
N ASP A 147 0.69 -30.34 -2.11
CA ASP A 147 1.72 -30.67 -1.14
C ASP A 147 3.09 -30.07 -1.49
N GLU A 148 3.41 -30.01 -2.78
CA GLU A 148 4.63 -29.36 -3.26
C GLU A 148 4.63 -27.86 -2.97
N GLN A 149 3.49 -27.18 -3.14
CA GLN A 149 3.35 -25.77 -2.76
C GLN A 149 3.46 -25.58 -1.25
N VAL A 150 2.88 -26.48 -0.44
CA VAL A 150 3.03 -26.45 1.03
C VAL A 150 4.50 -26.63 1.42
N ARG A 151 5.20 -27.62 0.85
CA ARG A 151 6.62 -27.85 1.13
C ARG A 151 7.49 -26.66 0.72
N ARG A 152 7.24 -26.08 -0.46
CA ARG A 152 7.97 -24.89 -0.93
C ARG A 152 7.71 -23.67 -0.05
N GLY A 153 6.45 -23.42 0.30
CA GLY A 153 6.08 -22.33 1.21
C GLY A 153 6.74 -22.48 2.57
N ARG A 154 6.75 -23.71 3.12
CA ARG A 154 7.46 -24.05 4.36
C ARG A 154 8.95 -23.78 4.26
N ALA A 155 9.60 -24.18 3.16
CA ALA A 155 11.03 -23.96 2.97
C ALA A 155 11.40 -22.47 2.90
N LEU A 156 10.57 -21.65 2.24
CA LEU A 156 10.73 -20.20 2.22
C LEU A 156 10.49 -19.58 3.61
N PHE A 157 9.44 -20.02 4.31
CA PHE A 157 9.11 -19.55 5.64
C PHE A 157 10.25 -19.80 6.63
N GLN A 158 10.84 -21.00 6.59
CA GLN A 158 11.93 -21.40 7.48
C GLN A 158 13.33 -20.94 7.02
N GLY A 159 13.43 -20.27 5.86
CA GLY A 159 14.70 -19.84 5.28
C GLY A 159 15.61 -20.96 4.78
N THR A 160 15.12 -22.21 4.70
CA THR A 160 15.87 -23.33 4.10
C THR A 160 15.90 -23.22 2.57
N ALA A 161 14.93 -22.53 1.98
CA ALA A 161 15.00 -21.99 0.63
C ALA A 161 15.18 -20.46 0.67
N ARG A 162 15.99 -19.92 -0.23
CA ARG A 162 16.23 -18.47 -0.34
C ARG A 162 15.13 -17.79 -1.15
N LEU A 163 14.69 -16.62 -0.68
CA LEU A 163 13.91 -15.69 -1.48
C LEU A 163 14.77 -15.14 -2.63
N ALA A 164 14.14 -14.83 -3.76
CA ALA A 164 14.84 -14.34 -4.96
C ALA A 164 15.70 -13.09 -4.70
N ASN A 165 15.26 -12.21 -3.79
CA ASN A 165 15.96 -10.98 -3.42
C ASN A 165 16.85 -11.13 -2.16
N GLY A 166 17.14 -12.37 -1.74
CA GLY A 166 18.07 -12.65 -0.64
C GLY A 166 17.57 -12.32 0.78
N GLY A 167 16.30 -11.93 0.94
CA GLY A 167 15.70 -11.66 2.25
C GLY A 167 15.73 -12.87 3.20
N PRO A 168 15.68 -12.65 4.53
CA PRO A 168 15.61 -13.73 5.51
C PRO A 168 14.29 -14.50 5.39
N GLY A 169 14.28 -15.75 5.88
CA GLY A 169 13.04 -16.52 6.04
C GLY A 169 12.12 -15.85 7.05
N CYS A 170 10.81 -15.94 6.86
CA CYS A 170 9.82 -15.29 7.73
C CYS A 170 9.97 -15.70 9.21
N ASN A 171 10.39 -16.95 9.45
CA ASN A 171 10.58 -17.48 10.80
C ASN A 171 11.76 -16.84 11.56
N SER A 172 12.59 -16.02 10.92
CA SER A 172 13.62 -15.26 11.64
C SER A 172 13.03 -14.23 12.58
N CYS A 173 11.83 -13.73 12.26
CA CYS A 173 11.13 -12.70 13.03
C CYS A 173 9.79 -13.17 13.58
N HIS A 174 9.11 -14.08 12.89
CA HIS A 174 7.78 -14.59 13.27
C HIS A 174 7.84 -16.03 13.76
N ASP A 175 6.87 -16.42 14.59
CA ASP A 175 6.62 -17.82 14.95
C ASP A 175 5.30 -18.33 14.34
N VAL A 176 5.21 -19.66 14.22
CA VAL A 176 4.00 -20.40 13.83
C VAL A 176 4.00 -21.72 14.60
N GLU A 177 2.95 -21.94 15.39
CA GLU A 177 2.69 -23.21 16.04
C GLU A 177 2.17 -24.23 15.02
N HIS A 178 3.08 -25.00 14.43
CA HIS A 178 2.74 -26.08 13.51
C HIS A 178 3.77 -27.21 13.60
N ALA A 179 3.31 -28.47 13.61
CA ALA A 179 4.15 -29.67 13.81
C ALA A 179 5.33 -29.81 12.83
N SER A 180 5.20 -29.17 11.66
CA SER A 180 6.19 -29.22 10.58
C SER A 180 6.96 -27.89 10.41
N VAL A 181 6.92 -26.98 11.38
CA VAL A 181 7.74 -25.75 11.40
C VAL A 181 8.62 -25.79 12.66
N VAL A 182 9.93 -25.65 12.47
CA VAL A 182 10.90 -25.72 13.58
C VAL A 182 11.08 -24.35 14.18
N GLY A 183 10.15 -23.97 15.07
CA GLY A 183 10.17 -22.72 15.83
C GLY A 183 10.34 -21.45 14.99
N GLY A 184 10.27 -20.31 15.66
CA GLY A 184 10.40 -19.03 15.00
C GLY A 184 10.85 -17.92 15.94
N GLY A 185 11.05 -16.75 15.36
CA GLY A 185 11.39 -15.54 16.07
C GLY A 185 10.17 -14.96 16.78
N THR A 186 10.42 -14.26 17.89
CA THR A 186 9.39 -13.54 18.64
C THR A 186 9.50 -12.02 18.48
N LEU A 187 10.26 -11.57 17.48
CA LEU A 187 10.51 -10.15 17.21
C LEU A 187 9.30 -9.48 16.53
N ALA A 188 8.52 -10.27 15.78
CA ALA A 188 7.31 -9.84 15.10
C ALA A 188 6.11 -10.69 15.56
N ARG A 189 4.91 -10.31 15.12
CA ARG A 189 3.65 -10.92 15.56
C ARG A 189 3.59 -12.41 15.18
N ASP A 190 3.10 -13.25 16.08
CA ASP A 190 2.80 -14.65 15.78
C ASP A 190 1.86 -14.79 14.57
N LEU A 191 2.17 -15.76 13.71
CA LEU A 191 1.47 -15.99 12.45
C LEU A 191 0.59 -17.26 12.48
N THR A 192 0.49 -17.97 13.61
CA THR A 192 -0.30 -19.20 13.76
C THR A 192 -1.74 -19.01 13.28
N SER A 193 -2.36 -17.89 13.65
CA SER A 193 -3.74 -17.55 13.26
C SER A 193 -3.84 -16.58 12.08
N ALA A 194 -2.72 -16.24 11.42
CA ALA A 194 -2.68 -15.19 10.39
C ALA A 194 -3.63 -15.46 9.22
N HIS A 195 -3.80 -16.72 8.82
CA HIS A 195 -4.71 -17.05 7.73
C HIS A 195 -6.16 -16.67 8.06
N THR A 196 -6.66 -17.00 9.26
CA THR A 196 -8.02 -16.63 9.68
C THR A 196 -8.14 -15.14 9.95
N ARG A 197 -7.17 -14.57 10.69
CA ARG A 197 -7.12 -13.17 11.08
C ARG A 197 -7.07 -12.20 9.89
N LEU A 198 -6.52 -12.63 8.76
CA LEU A 198 -6.38 -11.80 7.56
C LEU A 198 -7.45 -12.13 6.50
N GLY A 199 -8.54 -12.81 6.84
CA GLY A 199 -9.59 -13.12 5.86
C GLY A 199 -9.15 -14.10 4.78
N GLY A 200 -8.26 -15.04 5.13
CA GLY A 200 -7.79 -16.12 4.27
C GLY A 200 -6.72 -15.73 3.27
N ARG A 201 -6.63 -16.51 2.18
CA ARG A 201 -5.65 -16.31 1.10
C ARG A 201 -5.61 -14.86 0.57
N PRO A 202 -6.73 -14.14 0.36
CA PRO A 202 -6.68 -12.77 -0.14
C PRO A 202 -5.91 -11.80 0.75
N GLY A 203 -6.13 -11.80 2.07
CA GLY A 203 -5.41 -10.88 2.95
C GLY A 203 -3.99 -11.34 3.26
N VAL A 204 -3.72 -12.66 3.33
CA VAL A 204 -2.32 -13.14 3.40
C VAL A 204 -1.54 -12.70 2.16
N ARG A 205 -2.11 -12.83 0.95
CA ARG A 205 -1.49 -12.35 -0.28
C ARG A 205 -1.24 -10.85 -0.27
N ALA A 206 -2.18 -10.07 0.27
CA ALA A 206 -2.03 -8.63 0.38
C ALA A 206 -0.84 -8.24 1.27
N ILE A 207 -0.71 -8.81 2.46
CA ILE A 207 0.41 -8.53 3.37
C ILE A 207 1.73 -9.02 2.80
N VAL A 208 1.80 -10.21 2.19
CA VAL A 208 3.05 -10.71 1.60
C VAL A 208 3.46 -9.89 0.38
N GLY A 209 2.50 -9.36 -0.37
CA GLY A 209 2.76 -8.52 -1.55
C GLY A 209 3.20 -7.09 -1.21
N ASN A 210 2.74 -6.55 -0.08
CA ASN A 210 3.08 -5.22 0.42
C ASN A 210 3.21 -5.28 1.96
N PRO A 211 4.32 -5.81 2.49
CA PRO A 211 4.50 -5.92 3.93
C PRO A 211 4.63 -4.50 4.55
N PRO A 212 3.99 -4.24 5.70
CA PRO A 212 4.08 -2.97 6.41
C PRO A 212 5.46 -2.72 7.03
#